data_AF-A0A6V8DRK4-F1
#
_entry.id   AF-A0A6V8DRK4-F1
#
_cell.length_a   1.000
_cell.length_b   1.000
_cell.length_c   1.000
_cell.angle_alpha   90.00
_cell.angle_beta   90.00
_cell.angle_gamma   90.00
#
_symmetry.space_group_name_H-M   'P 1'
#
loop_
_entity.id
_entity.type
_entity.pdbx_description
1 polymer ?
#
loop_
_entity_poly.entity_id
_entity_poly.type
_entity_poly.pdbx_seq_one_letter_code
_entity_poly.pdbx_strand_id
1 'polypeptide(L)'
;MRSDHLPFPMPERPHSLDQEWKILTFMHWEVDPLKLAKFIPDGLDIDLYEGKAYVGVIPFMMTNVRPRIAFSVPGISTFPEINIRTYVTRDGKSGVLFLTLEAQSLITCSYAPRAYGLP
;
A
#
# COMPACT_ATOMS: atom_id res chain seq x y z
N MET A 1 13.42 -7.37 -15.34
CA MET A 1 12.99 -6.40 -14.32
C MET A 1 14.10 -5.38 -14.16
N ARG A 2 13.83 -4.07 -14.25
CA ARG A 2 14.83 -3.03 -13.95
C ARG A 2 15.13 -3.05 -12.45
N SER A 3 16.39 -2.95 -12.03
CA SER A 3 16.79 -2.93 -10.61
C SER A 3 17.81 -1.82 -10.28
N ASP A 4 18.23 -1.06 -11.28
CA ASP A 4 19.17 0.06 -11.21
C ASP A 4 18.69 1.24 -10.34
N HIS A 5 17.39 1.35 -10.11
CA HIS A 5 16.77 2.40 -9.31
C HIS A 5 16.64 2.04 -7.82
N LEU A 6 17.01 0.83 -7.42
CA LEU A 6 16.86 0.37 -6.04
C LEU A 6 18.11 0.73 -5.22
N PRO A 7 17.97 1.40 -4.07
CA PRO A 7 19.09 1.70 -3.19
C PRO A 7 19.56 0.49 -2.36
N PHE A 8 19.01 -0.70 -2.61
CA PHE A 8 19.29 -1.94 -1.88
C PHE A 8 19.20 -3.17 -2.82
N PRO A 9 19.85 -4.30 -2.49
CA PRO A 9 19.80 -5.51 -3.30
C PRO A 9 18.40 -6.12 -3.31
N MET A 10 18.00 -6.69 -4.45
CA MET A 10 16.78 -7.48 -4.55
C MET A 10 16.92 -8.82 -3.81
N PRO A 11 15.86 -9.31 -3.16
CA PRO A 11 15.88 -10.63 -2.56
C PRO A 11 15.96 -11.73 -3.64
N GLU A 12 16.68 -12.82 -3.36
CA GLU A 12 16.88 -13.93 -4.31
C GLU A 12 15.64 -14.82 -4.51
N ARG A 13 14.59 -14.60 -3.72
CA ARG A 13 13.34 -15.38 -3.79
C ARG A 13 12.43 -14.86 -4.92
N PRO A 14 11.65 -15.74 -5.57
CA PRO A 14 10.63 -15.32 -6.52
C PRO A 14 9.53 -14.49 -5.85
N HIS A 15 8.83 -13.67 -6.65
CA HIS A 15 7.67 -12.92 -6.18
C HIS A 15 6.48 -13.85 -5.89
N SER A 16 5.67 -13.49 -4.90
CA SER A 16 4.47 -14.27 -4.54
C SER A 16 3.21 -13.80 -5.27
N LEU A 17 3.13 -12.50 -5.59
CA LEU A 17 1.94 -11.85 -6.14
C LEU A 17 2.32 -11.03 -7.37
N ASP A 18 1.52 -11.15 -8.42
CA ASP A 18 1.50 -10.24 -9.55
C ASP A 18 0.32 -9.28 -9.39
N GLN A 19 0.58 -7.98 -9.48
CA GLN A 19 -0.42 -6.93 -9.38
C GLN A 19 -0.05 -5.76 -10.28
N GLU A 20 -1.05 -5.12 -10.85
CA GLU A 20 -0.91 -3.92 -11.68
C GLU A 20 -1.67 -2.77 -11.02
N TRP A 21 -1.00 -1.64 -10.83
CA TRP A 21 -1.62 -0.42 -10.32
C TRP A 21 -1.95 0.50 -11.48
N LYS A 22 -3.24 0.81 -11.67
CA LYS A 22 -3.75 1.65 -12.76
C LYS A 22 -4.52 2.83 -12.21
N ILE A 23 -4.61 3.90 -13.00
CA ILE A 23 -5.38 5.11 -12.66
C ILE A 23 -4.96 5.62 -11.27
N LEU A 24 -3.66 5.89 -11.14
CA LEU A 24 -3.00 6.22 -9.88
C LEU A 24 -2.99 7.74 -9.71
N THR A 25 -3.59 8.23 -8.63
CA THR A 25 -3.55 9.66 -8.28
C THR A 25 -2.78 9.85 -6.99
N PHE A 26 -1.87 10.82 -6.95
CA PHE A 26 -1.12 11.17 -5.76
C PHE A 26 -1.58 12.53 -5.25
N MET A 27 -2.05 12.57 -4.00
CA MET A 27 -2.40 13.81 -3.33
C MET A 27 -1.64 13.88 -2.00
N HIS A 28 -0.98 15.00 -1.74
CA HIS A 28 -0.15 15.17 -0.54
C HIS A 28 -0.55 16.45 0.19
N TRP A 29 -0.66 16.34 1.51
CA TRP A 29 -0.90 17.48 2.38
C TRP A 29 0.22 17.59 3.40
N GLU A 30 0.71 18.81 3.59
CA GLU A 30 1.60 19.16 4.68
C GLU A 30 0.84 19.02 6.00
N VAL A 31 1.47 18.37 6.98
CA VAL A 31 0.92 18.17 8.32
C VAL A 31 1.94 18.56 9.38
N ASP A 32 1.45 18.90 10.56
CA ASP A 32 2.29 19.13 11.74
C ASP A 32 2.99 17.82 12.17
N PRO A 33 4.33 17.76 12.15
CA PRO A 33 5.09 16.57 12.54
C PRO A 33 4.75 16.08 13.96
N LEU A 34 4.44 16.98 14.89
CA LEU A 34 4.11 16.61 16.27
C LEU A 34 2.76 15.90 16.38
N LYS A 35 1.81 16.22 15.48
CA LYS A 35 0.54 15.50 15.39
C LYS A 35 0.72 14.14 14.74
N LEU A 36 1.56 14.08 13.70
CA LEU A 36 1.85 12.85 12.97
C LEU A 36 2.60 11.83 13.84
N ALA A 37 3.54 12.28 14.68
CA ALA A 37 4.38 11.43 15.54
C ALA A 37 3.58 10.44 16.40
N LYS A 38 2.35 10.80 16.78
CA LYS A 38 1.45 9.94 17.58
C LYS A 38 1.01 8.66 16.87
N PHE A 39 1.11 8.64 15.54
CA PHE A 39 0.74 7.50 14.70
C PHE A 39 1.97 6.70 14.23
N ILE A 40 3.18 7.14 14.59
CA ILE A 40 4.42 6.50 14.17
C ILE A 40 4.85 5.51 15.26
N PRO A 41 5.01 4.22 14.93
CA PRO A 41 5.56 3.24 15.86
C PRO A 41 7.00 3.54 16.27
N ASP A 42 7.40 3.05 17.45
CA ASP A 42 8.77 3.17 17.93
C ASP A 42 9.77 2.55 16.95
N GLY A 43 10.92 3.21 16.76
CA GLY A 43 11.97 2.78 15.83
C GLY A 43 11.77 3.21 14.38
N LEU A 44 10.82 4.11 14.13
CA LEU A 44 10.65 4.82 12.86
C LEU A 44 10.72 6.33 13.10
N ASP A 45 11.47 7.02 12.25
CA ASP A 45 11.56 8.47 12.26
C ASP A 45 10.69 9.06 11.13
N ILE A 46 10.03 10.19 11.37
CA ILE A 46 9.26 10.88 10.32
C ILE A 46 10.25 11.40 9.26
N ASP A 47 9.99 11.07 7.99
CA ASP A 47 10.75 11.61 6.87
C ASP A 47 10.24 13.02 6.56
N LEU A 48 11.12 14.01 6.66
CA LEU A 48 10.80 15.42 6.43
C LEU A 48 11.36 15.86 5.08
N TYR A 49 10.47 16.32 4.21
CA TYR A 49 10.83 16.95 2.95
C TYR A 49 10.87 18.47 3.16
N GLU A 50 12.05 19.08 3.00
CA GLU A 50 12.26 20.53 3.26
C GLU A 50 11.79 20.98 4.66
N GLY A 51 11.96 20.10 5.67
CA GLY A 51 11.54 20.36 7.05
C GLY A 51 10.04 20.15 7.31
N LYS A 52 9.29 19.62 6.34
CA LYS A 52 7.84 19.43 6.40
C LYS A 52 7.47 17.95 6.35
N ALA A 53 6.49 17.57 7.16
CA ALA A 53 5.91 16.23 7.13
C ALA A 53 4.71 16.21 6.18
N TYR A 54 4.51 15.07 5.51
CA TYR A 54 3.43 14.90 4.55
C TYR A 54 2.60 13.65 4.83
N VAL A 55 1.29 13.77 4.61
CA VAL A 55 0.38 12.63 4.48
C VAL A 55 -0.08 12.57 3.03
N GLY A 56 0.08 11.39 2.43
CA GLY A 56 -0.38 11.07 1.10
C GLY A 56 -1.70 10.32 1.13
N VAL A 57 -2.64 10.70 0.27
CA VAL A 57 -3.81 9.89 -0.08
C VAL A 57 -3.68 9.47 -1.53
N ILE A 58 -3.62 8.16 -1.75
CA ILE A 58 -3.32 7.55 -3.03
C ILE A 58 -4.49 6.64 -3.38
N PRO A 59 -5.53 7.13 -4.05
CA PRO A 59 -6.53 6.29 -4.69
C PRO A 59 -5.97 5.69 -5.98
N PHE A 60 -6.18 4.40 -6.16
CA PHE A 60 -5.77 3.68 -7.35
C PHE A 60 -6.64 2.45 -7.61
N MET A 61 -6.58 1.96 -8.84
CA MET A 61 -7.19 0.70 -9.23
C MET A 61 -6.13 -0.39 -9.16
N MET A 62 -6.29 -1.33 -8.23
CA MET A 62 -5.58 -2.61 -8.31
C MET A 62 -6.22 -3.44 -9.42
N THR A 63 -5.40 -3.99 -10.32
CA THR A 63 -5.86 -4.85 -11.42
C THR A 63 -4.98 -6.10 -11.52
N ASN A 64 -5.57 -7.20 -12.00
CA ASN A 64 -4.91 -8.49 -12.19
C ASN A 64 -4.20 -9.05 -10.95
N VAL A 65 -4.64 -8.68 -9.74
CA VAL A 65 -4.07 -9.18 -8.49
C VAL A 65 -4.23 -10.71 -8.44
N ARG A 66 -3.11 -11.43 -8.48
CA ARG A 66 -3.09 -12.90 -8.46
C ARG A 66 -1.80 -13.45 -7.86
N PRO A 67 -1.85 -14.61 -7.18
CA PRO A 67 -0.65 -15.40 -6.91
C PRO A 67 0.10 -15.73 -8.20
N ARG A 68 1.44 -15.78 -8.14
CA ARG A 68 2.32 -16.07 -9.30
C ARG A 68 1.92 -17.33 -10.08
N ILE A 69 1.37 -18.35 -9.41
CA ILE A 69 0.99 -19.64 -10.00
C ILE A 69 -0.50 -19.75 -10.37
N ALA A 70 -1.30 -18.70 -10.15
CA ALA A 70 -2.75 -18.74 -10.33
C ALA A 70 -3.21 -17.80 -11.45
N PHE A 71 -4.44 -18.02 -11.93
CA PHE A 71 -5.09 -17.15 -12.90
C PHE A 71 -5.89 -16.06 -12.20
N SER A 72 -6.03 -14.89 -12.83
CA SER A 72 -6.85 -13.80 -12.31
C SER A 72 -8.33 -14.17 -12.40
N VAL A 73 -9.09 -13.90 -11.33
CA VAL A 73 -10.54 -14.14 -11.30
C VAL A 73 -11.25 -12.79 -11.48
N PRO A 74 -12.08 -12.63 -12.52
CA PRO A 74 -12.86 -11.41 -12.73
C PRO A 74 -13.69 -11.06 -11.49
N GLY A 75 -13.64 -9.80 -11.07
CA GLY A 75 -14.28 -9.31 -9.85
C GLY A 75 -13.39 -9.36 -8.61
N ILE A 76 -12.50 -10.36 -8.48
CA ILE A 76 -11.60 -10.53 -7.31
C ILE A 76 -10.24 -9.89 -7.51
N SER A 77 -9.72 -10.00 -8.72
CA SER A 77 -8.41 -9.50 -9.07
C SER A 77 -8.39 -8.00 -9.41
N THR A 78 -9.54 -7.32 -9.39
CA THR A 78 -9.65 -5.89 -9.74
C THR A 78 -10.58 -5.15 -8.79
N PHE A 79 -10.05 -4.17 -8.04
CA PHE A 79 -10.82 -3.35 -7.11
C PHE A 79 -10.13 -1.99 -6.88
N PRO A 80 -10.89 -0.94 -6.54
CA PRO A 80 -10.31 0.32 -6.13
C PRO A 80 -9.79 0.23 -4.68
N GLU A 81 -8.61 0.80 -4.47
CA GLU A 81 -7.94 0.89 -3.18
C GLU A 81 -7.53 2.34 -2.92
N ILE A 82 -7.69 2.79 -1.68
CA ILE A 82 -7.21 4.08 -1.20
C ILE A 82 -6.18 3.81 -0.12
N ASN A 83 -4.98 4.30 -0.37
CA ASN A 83 -3.89 4.20 0.56
C ASN A 83 -3.65 5.55 1.23
N ILE A 84 -3.81 5.62 2.55
CA ILE A 84 -3.43 6.78 3.34
C ILE A 84 -2.10 6.45 4.00
N ARG A 85 -1.06 7.18 3.62
CA ARG A 85 0.31 6.89 4.06
C ARG A 85 1.06 8.13 4.47
N THR A 86 2.10 7.93 5.24
CA THR A 86 3.11 8.96 5.52
C THR A 86 4.50 8.41 5.20
N TYR A 87 5.50 9.28 5.26
CA TYR A 87 6.88 8.97 4.91
C TYR A 87 7.70 8.82 6.19
N VAL A 88 8.46 7.74 6.26
CA VAL A 88 9.28 7.40 7.43
C VAL A 88 10.65 6.94 6.99
N THR A 89 11.62 7.04 7.89
CA THR A 89 12.96 6.49 7.70
C THR A 89 13.31 5.54 8.83
N ARG A 90 14.15 4.56 8.51
CA ARG A 90 14.77 3.66 9.50
C ARG A 90 16.18 3.34 9.07
N ASP A 91 17.15 3.56 9.94
CA ASP A 91 18.57 3.27 9.67
C ASP A 91 19.06 3.87 8.32
N GLY A 92 18.61 5.10 8.01
CA GLY A 92 18.93 5.79 6.75
C GLY A 92 18.18 5.28 5.52
N LYS A 93 17.22 4.36 5.67
CA LYS A 93 16.39 3.84 4.57
C LYS A 93 15.02 4.51 4.59
N SER A 94 14.70 5.25 3.53
CA SER A 94 13.37 5.82 3.34
C SER A 94 12.33 4.73 3.05
N GLY A 95 11.14 4.93 3.57
CA GLY A 95 10.00 4.05 3.43
C GLY A 95 8.68 4.80 3.52
N VAL A 96 7.60 4.06 3.30
CA VAL A 96 6.24 4.55 3.50
C VAL A 96 5.60 3.77 4.63
N LEU A 97 4.92 4.48 5.52
CA LEU A 97 4.09 3.90 6.57
C LEU A 97 2.63 4.08 6.18
N PHE A 98 1.88 2.98 6.11
CA PHE A 98 0.44 3.02 5.87
C PHE A 98 -0.28 3.35 7.17
N LEU A 99 -0.96 4.50 7.19
CA LEU A 99 -1.80 4.94 8.31
C LEU A 99 -3.15 4.22 8.25
N THR A 100 -3.74 4.11 7.05
CA THR A 100 -4.87 3.21 6.78
C THR A 100 -4.81 2.73 5.32
N LEU A 101 -5.48 1.62 5.08
CA LEU A 101 -5.61 0.96 3.79
C LEU A 101 -7.09 0.61 3.59
N GLU A 102 -7.77 1.36 2.73
CA GLU A 102 -9.18 1.13 2.42
C GLU A 102 -9.28 0.47 1.06
N ALA A 103 -9.59 -0.83 1.02
CA ALA A 103 -9.78 -1.56 -0.22
C ALA A 103 -11.27 -1.94 -0.38
N GLN A 104 -11.90 -1.55 -1.50
CA GLN A 104 -13.26 -2.00 -1.83
C GLN A 104 -13.23 -3.40 -2.47
N SER A 105 -12.57 -4.39 -1.87
CA SER A 105 -12.74 -5.78 -2.30
C SER A 105 -14.05 -6.34 -1.72
N LEU A 106 -15.15 -6.13 -2.46
CA LEU A 106 -16.51 -6.59 -2.15
C LEU A 106 -16.69 -8.12 -2.13
N ILE A 107 -15.63 -8.91 -2.26
CA ILE A 107 -15.71 -10.39 -2.29
C ILE A 107 -15.68 -11.02 -0.91
N THR A 108 -15.14 -10.35 0.10
CA THR A 108 -15.32 -10.78 1.49
C THR A 108 -16.77 -10.56 1.94
N CYS A 109 -17.44 -9.50 1.46
CA CYS A 109 -18.80 -9.14 1.89
C CYS A 109 -19.94 -9.87 1.15
N SER A 110 -19.73 -10.42 -0.05
CA SER A 110 -20.81 -11.06 -0.83
C SER A 110 -20.73 -12.59 -0.91
N TYR A 111 -19.54 -13.19 -0.75
CA TYR A 111 -19.37 -14.65 -0.89
C TYR A 111 -19.35 -15.40 0.45
N ALA A 112 -18.96 -14.75 1.57
CA ALA A 112 -18.90 -15.39 2.89
C ALA A 112 -20.26 -15.90 3.42
N PRO A 113 -21.40 -15.17 3.25
CA PRO A 113 -22.70 -15.67 3.70
C PRO A 113 -23.20 -16.87 2.86
N ARG A 114 -22.80 -16.95 1.59
CA ARG A 114 -23.33 -17.94 0.62
C ARG A 114 -22.60 -19.28 0.64
N ALA A 115 -21.34 -19.32 1.06
CA ALA A 115 -20.52 -20.54 1.06
C ALA A 115 -20.43 -21.25 2.42
N TYR A 116 -20.56 -20.52 3.55
CA TYR A 116 -20.29 -21.06 4.89
C TYR A 116 -21.49 -21.01 5.85
N GLY A 117 -22.67 -20.58 5.40
CA GLY A 117 -23.89 -20.65 6.21
C GLY A 117 -23.83 -19.85 7.52
N LEU A 118 -23.12 -18.73 7.50
CA LEU A 118 -23.13 -17.75 8.59
C LEU A 118 -24.01 -16.56 8.15
N PRO A 119 -24.76 -15.94 9.08
CA PRO A 119 -25.73 -14.89 8.75
C PRO A 119 -25.08 -13.66 8.09
#